data_AF-A0A0F9GMD8-F1
#
_entry.id   AF-A0A0F9GMD8-F1
#
_cell.length_a   1.000
_cell.length_b   1.000
_cell.length_c   1.000
_cell.angle_alpha   90.00
_cell.angle_beta   90.00
_cell.angle_gamma   90.00
#
_symmetry.space_group_name_H-M   'P 1'
#
loop_
_entity.id
_entity.type
_entity.pdbx_description
1 polymer ?
#
loop_
_entity_poly.entity_id
_entity_poly.type
_entity_poly.pdbx_seq_one_letter_code
_entity_poly.pdbx_strand_id
1 'polypeptide(L)'
;VDGYEIQEAIDASYSENGKEETAFIVRSNKRANLYNENIRGRILFLENELSVGDFMMVVKNNYFWLEPKSEAGFIANGDIIEVLEIFAIKNLYGFRFAEVLVKMVDYPNQKPLETVLILDTITAITASLPYEDGNRLYQEVMQDYAEEKSKYKKFQAVKNNKYFNALQVKFSYAITCHKSQGGQWNTVFVEQPYLPNGVDKEYLRWLYTAVTRAKKQLYLVGFKSDFFVGGE
;
A
#
# COMPACT_ATOMS: atom_id res chain seq x y z
N VAL A 1 4.60 25.00 4.39
CA VAL A 1 3.39 24.63 5.15
C VAL A 1 3.79 24.09 6.50
N ASP A 2 3.14 24.56 7.56
CA ASP A 2 3.33 24.04 8.92
C ASP A 2 2.46 22.79 9.19
N GLY A 3 2.54 22.22 10.40
CA GLY A 3 1.83 20.99 10.73
C GLY A 3 0.30 21.10 10.74
N TYR A 4 -0.25 22.26 11.10
CA TYR A 4 -1.70 22.49 11.13
C TYR A 4 -2.24 22.70 9.72
N GLU A 5 -1.54 23.50 8.92
CA GLU A 5 -1.88 23.73 7.50
C GLU A 5 -1.88 22.41 6.70
N ILE A 6 -0.96 21.50 7.00
CA ILE A 6 -0.92 20.17 6.36
C ILE A 6 -2.17 19.37 6.72
N GLN A 7 -2.58 19.37 7.99
CA GLN A 7 -3.78 18.63 8.40
C GLN A 7 -5.04 19.20 7.73
N GLU A 8 -5.22 20.52 7.75
CA GLU A 8 -6.34 21.17 7.08
C GLU A 8 -6.36 20.90 5.57
N ALA A 9 -5.21 20.92 4.91
CA ALA A 9 -5.09 20.60 3.50
C ALA A 9 -5.47 19.14 3.18
N ILE A 10 -5.14 18.19 4.07
CA ILE A 10 -5.52 16.79 3.91
C ILE A 10 -7.02 16.63 4.07
N ASP A 11 -7.60 17.22 5.12
CA ASP A 11 -9.03 17.15 5.42
C ASP A 11 -9.85 17.78 4.28
N ALA A 12 -9.42 18.94 3.79
CA ALA A 12 -10.04 19.59 2.62
C ALA A 12 -9.97 18.71 1.38
N SER A 13 -8.79 18.13 1.08
CA SER A 13 -8.61 17.27 -0.10
C SER A 13 -9.45 16.00 -0.03
N TYR A 14 -9.52 15.35 1.15
CA TYR A 14 -10.35 14.17 1.37
C TYR A 14 -11.85 14.50 1.24
N SER A 15 -12.29 15.65 1.76
CA SER A 15 -13.69 16.06 1.67
C SER A 15 -14.11 16.45 0.26
N GLU A 16 -13.22 17.08 -0.52
CA GLU A 16 -13.55 17.56 -1.87
C GLU A 16 -13.38 16.47 -2.93
N ASN A 17 -12.31 15.70 -2.86
CA ASN A 17 -11.88 14.80 -3.94
C ASN A 17 -11.94 13.31 -3.57
N GLY A 18 -12.11 12.97 -2.29
CA GLY A 18 -11.97 11.61 -1.80
C GLY A 18 -10.52 11.24 -1.44
N LYS A 19 -10.36 10.13 -0.73
CA LYS A 19 -9.06 9.62 -0.29
C LYS A 19 -8.25 9.08 -1.47
N GLU A 20 -8.94 8.49 -2.43
CA GLU A 20 -8.41 7.89 -3.66
C GLU A 20 -7.76 8.90 -4.61
N GLU A 21 -8.15 10.17 -4.57
CA GLU A 21 -7.58 11.26 -5.37
C GLU A 21 -6.56 12.12 -4.59
N THR A 22 -6.10 11.61 -3.45
CA THR A 22 -5.11 12.27 -2.59
C THR A 22 -3.95 11.32 -2.27
N ALA A 23 -2.71 11.72 -2.54
CA ALA A 23 -1.54 10.89 -2.25
C ALA A 23 -0.39 11.65 -1.60
N PHE A 24 0.29 10.99 -0.66
CA PHE A 24 1.58 11.41 -0.13
C PHE A 24 2.72 10.68 -0.84
N ILE A 25 3.68 11.42 -1.38
CA ILE A 25 4.86 10.88 -2.03
C ILE A 25 6.08 11.13 -1.16
N VAL A 26 6.74 10.04 -0.80
CA VAL A 26 7.93 10.04 0.05
C VAL A 26 9.08 9.27 -0.59
N ARG A 27 10.29 9.43 -0.05
CA ARG A 27 11.51 8.86 -0.64
C ARG A 27 11.73 7.38 -0.32
N SER A 28 11.23 6.87 0.81
CA SER A 28 11.55 5.51 1.28
C SER A 28 10.35 4.80 1.92
N ASN A 29 10.38 3.45 1.94
CA ASN A 29 9.35 2.65 2.60
C ASN A 29 9.23 2.96 4.10
N LYS A 30 10.35 3.22 4.78
CA LYS A 30 10.34 3.63 6.19
C LYS A 30 9.53 4.92 6.39
N ARG A 31 9.72 5.92 5.53
CA ARG A 31 8.91 7.15 5.56
C ARG A 31 7.46 6.86 5.19
N ALA A 32 7.19 6.01 4.20
CA ALA A 32 5.84 5.67 3.80
C ALA A 32 5.07 5.03 4.95
N ASN A 33 5.66 4.05 5.65
CA ASN A 33 5.05 3.42 6.83
C ASN A 33 4.73 4.47 7.91
N LEU A 34 5.69 5.36 8.22
CA LEU A 34 5.49 6.41 9.23
C LEU A 34 4.37 7.40 8.86
N TYR A 35 4.32 7.86 7.60
CA TYR A 35 3.26 8.77 7.17
C TYR A 35 1.90 8.07 7.17
N ASN A 36 1.82 6.84 6.68
CA ASN A 36 0.59 6.06 6.72
C ASN A 36 0.07 5.89 8.15
N GLU A 37 0.94 5.55 9.10
CA GLU A 37 0.58 5.44 10.51
C GLU A 37 0.07 6.76 11.10
N ASN A 38 0.75 7.88 10.80
CA ASN A 38 0.32 9.20 11.27
C ASN A 38 -1.00 9.65 10.63
N ILE A 39 -1.18 9.43 9.32
CA ILE A 39 -2.44 9.75 8.63
C ILE A 39 -3.58 8.94 9.25
N ARG A 40 -3.38 7.63 9.44
CA ARG A 40 -4.40 6.77 10.07
C ARG A 40 -4.71 7.20 11.50
N GLY A 41 -3.70 7.35 12.35
CA GLY A 41 -3.91 7.64 13.76
C GLY A 41 -4.35 9.08 14.06
N ARG A 42 -3.79 10.08 13.38
CA ARG A 42 -4.00 11.50 13.72
C ARG A 42 -5.06 12.20 12.89
N ILE A 43 -5.27 11.76 11.65
CA ILE A 43 -6.20 12.41 10.70
C ILE A 43 -7.47 11.59 10.59
N LEU A 44 -7.33 10.27 10.42
CA LEU A 44 -8.48 9.38 10.28
C LEU A 44 -8.97 8.83 11.63
N PHE A 45 -8.23 9.07 12.73
CA PHE A 45 -8.52 8.57 14.08
C PHE A 45 -8.71 7.04 14.14
N LEU A 46 -7.92 6.32 13.36
CA LEU A 46 -7.91 4.86 13.27
C LEU A 46 -6.72 4.30 14.05
N GLU A 47 -7.00 3.69 15.21
CA GLU A 47 -5.97 3.08 16.07
C GLU A 47 -5.78 1.58 15.82
N ASN A 48 -6.75 0.92 15.17
CA ASN A 48 -6.65 -0.49 14.86
C ASN A 48 -5.59 -0.75 13.79
N GLU A 49 -4.97 -1.93 13.84
CA GLU A 49 -4.01 -2.34 12.81
C GLU A 49 -4.62 -2.30 11.40
N LEU A 50 -5.87 -2.72 11.25
CA LEU A 50 -6.65 -2.64 10.03
C LEU A 50 -8.08 -2.21 10.38
N SER A 51 -8.67 -1.35 9.58
CA SER A 51 -10.02 -0.79 9.75
C SER A 51 -10.80 -0.85 8.46
N VAL A 52 -12.13 -0.92 8.56
CA VAL A 52 -13.02 -0.72 7.41
C VAL A 52 -12.82 0.69 6.85
N GLY A 53 -12.77 0.80 5.52
CA GLY A 53 -12.43 2.02 4.80
C GLY A 53 -10.93 2.29 4.64
N ASP A 54 -10.07 1.37 5.10
CA ASP A 54 -8.63 1.47 4.82
C ASP A 54 -8.35 1.25 3.33
N PHE A 55 -7.46 2.09 2.78
CA PHE A 55 -6.93 1.93 1.43
C PHE A 55 -5.57 1.24 1.49
N MET A 56 -5.46 0.13 0.77
CA MET A 56 -4.29 -0.74 0.77
C MET A 56 -3.78 -0.91 -0.65
N MET A 57 -2.48 -0.78 -0.85
CA MET A 57 -1.78 -1.12 -2.09
C MET A 57 -1.31 -2.57 -2.04
N VAL A 58 -1.63 -3.35 -3.06
CA VAL A 58 -1.10 -4.69 -3.26
C VAL A 58 0.33 -4.60 -3.76
N VAL A 59 1.25 -5.28 -3.09
CA VAL A 59 2.70 -5.13 -3.38
C VAL A 59 3.31 -6.32 -4.13
N LYS A 60 2.48 -7.29 -4.52
CA LYS A 60 2.88 -8.47 -5.29
C LYS A 60 1.71 -8.99 -6.13
N ASN A 61 1.96 -9.32 -7.39
CA ASN A 61 0.94 -9.90 -8.27
C ASN A 61 0.32 -11.16 -7.64
N ASN A 62 -1.00 -11.27 -7.76
CA ASN A 62 -1.77 -12.40 -7.27
C ASN A 62 -2.75 -12.87 -8.35
N TYR A 63 -2.64 -14.15 -8.71
CA TYR A 63 -3.43 -14.80 -9.76
C TYR A 63 -4.48 -15.77 -9.19
N PHE A 64 -4.68 -15.77 -7.88
CA PHE A 64 -5.50 -16.74 -7.18
C PHE A 64 -6.95 -16.26 -6.97
N TRP A 65 -7.11 -14.99 -6.59
CA TRP A 65 -8.41 -14.47 -6.14
C TRP A 65 -9.37 -14.07 -7.25
N LEU A 66 -8.83 -13.79 -8.45
CA LEU A 66 -9.63 -13.36 -9.59
C LEU A 66 -9.52 -14.36 -10.72
N GLU A 67 -10.65 -14.58 -11.40
CA GLU A 67 -10.65 -15.35 -12.63
C GLU A 67 -9.93 -14.57 -13.74
N PRO A 68 -9.16 -15.23 -14.62
CA PRO A 68 -8.48 -14.59 -15.74
C PRO A 68 -9.39 -13.82 -16.72
N LYS A 69 -10.69 -14.11 -16.69
CA LYS A 69 -11.72 -13.46 -17.52
C LYS A 69 -12.42 -12.29 -16.84
N SER A 70 -12.12 -12.03 -15.56
CA SER A 70 -12.60 -10.84 -14.85
C SER A 70 -12.02 -9.57 -15.48
N GLU A 71 -12.57 -8.40 -15.16
CA GLU A 71 -12.15 -7.13 -15.73
C GLU A 71 -10.66 -6.84 -15.47
N ALA A 72 -10.20 -7.09 -14.24
CA ALA A 72 -8.79 -6.99 -13.90
C ALA A 72 -7.97 -8.21 -14.36
N GLY A 73 -8.60 -9.38 -14.48
CA GLY A 73 -7.97 -10.66 -14.86
C GLY A 73 -7.07 -11.27 -13.76
N PHE A 74 -6.36 -10.45 -13.01
CA PHE A 74 -5.61 -10.78 -11.80
C PHE A 74 -5.40 -9.52 -10.97
N ILE A 75 -4.92 -9.66 -9.73
CA ILE A 75 -4.60 -8.50 -8.88
C ILE A 75 -3.13 -8.16 -9.08
N ALA A 76 -2.83 -6.98 -9.61
CA ALA A 76 -1.49 -6.56 -9.96
C ALA A 76 -0.77 -5.86 -8.79
N ASN A 77 0.57 -5.85 -8.87
CA ASN A 77 1.40 -5.05 -7.98
C ASN A 77 1.20 -3.56 -8.30
N GLY A 78 0.71 -2.81 -7.33
CA GLY A 78 0.34 -1.40 -7.46
C GLY A 78 -1.16 -1.17 -7.28
N ASP A 79 -1.98 -2.20 -7.50
CA ASP A 79 -3.44 -2.07 -7.38
C ASP A 79 -3.83 -1.65 -5.97
N ILE A 80 -4.74 -0.68 -5.90
CA ILE A 80 -5.32 -0.19 -4.66
C ILE A 80 -6.65 -0.90 -4.40
N ILE A 81 -6.81 -1.39 -3.17
CA ILE A 81 -8.04 -1.97 -2.66
C ILE A 81 -8.54 -1.18 -1.46
N GLU A 82 -9.85 -1.07 -1.32
CA GLU A 82 -10.49 -0.55 -0.10
C GLU A 82 -11.11 -1.70 0.68
N VAL A 83 -10.85 -1.73 1.99
CA VAL A 83 -11.44 -2.73 2.90
C VAL A 83 -12.89 -2.36 3.18
N LEU A 84 -13.83 -3.20 2.76
CA LEU A 84 -15.26 -3.00 2.98
C LEU A 84 -15.75 -3.69 4.25
N GLU A 85 -15.19 -4.86 4.57
CA GLU A 85 -15.56 -5.63 5.76
C GLU A 85 -14.36 -6.44 6.24
N ILE A 86 -14.26 -6.64 7.56
CA ILE A 86 -13.26 -7.50 8.19
C ILE A 86 -14.00 -8.63 8.90
N PHE A 87 -13.92 -9.84 8.35
CA PHE A 87 -14.59 -11.01 8.91
C PHE A 87 -13.85 -11.59 10.11
N ALA A 88 -12.52 -11.67 10.02
CA ALA A 88 -11.68 -12.22 11.08
C ALA A 88 -10.22 -11.79 10.93
N ILE A 89 -9.54 -11.66 12.07
CA ILE A 89 -8.08 -11.60 12.14
C ILE A 89 -7.58 -12.90 12.78
N LYS A 90 -6.64 -13.58 12.11
CA LYS A 90 -6.13 -14.91 12.50
C LYS A 90 -4.61 -14.91 12.63
N ASN A 91 -4.11 -15.58 13.66
CA ASN A 91 -2.70 -15.90 13.82
C ASN A 91 -2.49 -17.36 13.36
N LEU A 92 -1.86 -17.57 12.21
CA LEU A 92 -1.65 -18.89 11.61
C LEU A 92 -0.25 -18.96 10.97
N TYR A 93 0.39 -20.13 11.00
CA TYR A 93 1.69 -20.37 10.35
C TYR A 93 2.82 -19.41 10.83
N GLY A 94 2.65 -18.80 12.00
CA GLY A 94 3.54 -17.75 12.51
C GLY A 94 3.42 -16.41 11.77
N PHE A 95 2.25 -16.11 11.20
CA PHE A 95 1.88 -14.86 10.54
C PHE A 95 0.47 -14.43 10.97
N ARG A 96 0.13 -13.18 10.67
CA ARG A 96 -1.17 -12.58 10.93
C ARG A 96 -1.90 -12.32 9.63
N PHE A 97 -3.14 -12.76 9.58
CA PHE A 97 -3.99 -12.65 8.41
C PHE A 97 -5.29 -11.94 8.74
N ALA A 98 -5.82 -11.17 7.79
CA ALA A 98 -7.19 -10.66 7.84
C ALA A 98 -8.00 -11.29 6.72
N GLU A 99 -9.12 -11.94 7.06
CA GLU A 99 -10.15 -12.34 6.11
C GLU A 99 -11.09 -11.15 5.90
N VAL A 100 -11.21 -10.67 4.66
CA VAL A 100 -11.82 -9.38 4.36
C VAL A 100 -12.65 -9.43 3.08
N LEU A 101 -13.64 -8.55 3.00
CA LEU A 101 -14.27 -8.15 1.74
C LEU A 101 -13.59 -6.86 1.25
N VAL A 102 -13.14 -6.83 0.00
CA VAL A 102 -12.49 -5.66 -0.58
C VAL A 102 -13.12 -5.26 -1.90
N LYS A 103 -13.04 -3.97 -2.24
CA LYS A 103 -13.25 -3.48 -3.62
C LYS A 103 -11.94 -3.01 -4.22
N MET A 104 -11.77 -3.21 -5.52
CA MET A 104 -10.62 -2.68 -6.26
C MET A 104 -10.91 -1.23 -6.66
N VAL A 105 -10.07 -0.29 -6.21
CA VAL A 105 -10.23 1.14 -6.49
C VAL A 105 -9.89 1.45 -7.94
N ASP A 106 -8.85 0.80 -8.48
CA ASP A 106 -8.41 0.99 -9.87
C ASP A 106 -9.35 0.34 -10.90
N TYR A 107 -10.26 -0.53 -10.44
CA TYR A 107 -11.24 -1.25 -11.25
C TYR A 107 -12.64 -1.08 -10.65
N PRO A 108 -13.27 0.09 -10.76
CA PRO A 108 -14.49 0.42 -10.03
C PRO A 108 -15.71 -0.43 -10.41
N ASN A 109 -15.70 -1.05 -11.59
CA ASN A 109 -16.77 -1.95 -12.04
C ASN A 109 -16.52 -3.41 -11.62
N GLN A 110 -15.32 -3.73 -11.12
CA GLN A 110 -15.00 -5.05 -10.58
C GLN A 110 -15.80 -5.24 -9.28
N LYS A 111 -16.59 -6.32 -9.24
CA LYS A 111 -17.38 -6.65 -8.06
C LYS A 111 -16.47 -6.84 -6.84
N PRO A 112 -16.90 -6.41 -5.64
CA PRO A 112 -16.21 -6.72 -4.40
C PRO A 112 -15.95 -8.22 -4.27
N LEU A 113 -14.79 -8.57 -3.70
CA LEU A 113 -14.33 -9.94 -3.59
C LEU A 113 -13.84 -10.24 -2.17
N GLU A 114 -14.11 -11.45 -1.71
CA GLU A 114 -13.55 -11.97 -0.46
C GLU A 114 -12.11 -12.42 -0.68
N THR A 115 -11.21 -12.00 0.21
CA THR A 115 -9.78 -12.33 0.13
C THR A 115 -9.17 -12.41 1.51
N VAL A 116 -7.87 -12.75 1.54
CA VAL A 116 -7.05 -12.77 2.74
C VAL A 116 -5.90 -11.79 2.57
N LEU A 117 -5.64 -10.93 3.55
CA LEU A 117 -4.47 -10.07 3.60
C LEU A 117 -3.44 -10.66 4.56
N ILE A 118 -2.14 -10.56 4.26
CA ILE A 118 -1.06 -10.86 5.21
C ILE A 118 -0.58 -9.57 5.89
N LEU A 119 -0.94 -9.39 7.16
CA LEU A 119 -0.76 -8.14 7.90
C LEU A 119 0.70 -7.84 8.22
N ASP A 120 1.56 -8.86 8.35
CA ASP A 120 3.00 -8.69 8.57
C ASP A 120 3.70 -7.88 7.47
N THR A 121 3.11 -7.82 6.27
CA THR A 121 3.66 -7.02 5.16
C THR A 121 3.41 -5.51 5.29
N ILE A 122 2.44 -5.10 6.11
CA ILE A 122 2.06 -3.70 6.32
C ILE A 122 3.25 -2.91 6.85
N THR A 123 3.87 -3.38 7.93
CA THR A 123 4.96 -2.69 8.64
C THR A 123 6.35 -3.07 8.15
N ALA A 124 6.48 -4.09 7.29
CA ALA A 124 7.75 -4.51 6.72
C ALA A 124 8.47 -3.34 6.00
N ILE A 125 9.80 -3.25 6.09
CA ILE A 125 10.56 -2.22 5.36
C ILE A 125 10.83 -2.65 3.92
N THR A 126 10.83 -3.97 3.68
CA THR A 126 10.94 -4.56 2.35
C THR A 126 9.75 -4.19 1.48
N ALA A 127 9.93 -4.27 0.15
CA ALA A 127 8.87 -3.95 -0.80
C ALA A 127 7.68 -4.92 -0.73
N SER A 128 7.92 -6.14 -0.27
CA SER A 128 6.97 -7.24 -0.15
C SER A 128 7.45 -8.21 0.95
N LEU A 129 6.73 -9.31 1.18
CA LEU A 129 7.14 -10.34 2.14
C LEU A 129 8.56 -10.83 1.82
N PRO A 130 9.49 -10.83 2.78
CA PRO A 130 10.85 -11.33 2.59
C PRO A 130 10.86 -12.77 2.05
N TYR A 131 11.90 -13.13 1.29
CA TYR A 131 12.03 -14.48 0.73
C TYR A 131 12.02 -15.55 1.81
N GLU A 132 12.75 -15.34 2.91
CA GLU A 132 12.84 -16.28 4.03
C GLU A 132 11.46 -16.50 4.67
N ASP A 133 10.69 -15.43 4.89
CA ASP A 133 9.32 -15.51 5.38
C ASP A 133 8.38 -16.18 4.39
N GLY A 134 8.53 -15.92 3.09
CA GLY A 134 7.78 -16.60 2.05
C GLY A 134 8.04 -18.11 2.02
N ASN A 135 9.30 -18.53 2.20
CA ASN A 135 9.65 -19.93 2.34
C ASN A 135 9.11 -20.53 3.64
N ARG A 136 9.19 -19.80 4.77
CA ARG A 136 8.62 -20.22 6.05
C ARG A 136 7.11 -20.47 5.92
N LEU A 137 6.36 -19.52 5.34
CA LEU A 137 4.93 -19.68 5.08
C LEU A 137 4.64 -20.91 4.21
N TYR A 138 5.44 -21.13 3.16
CA TYR A 138 5.30 -22.33 2.31
C TYR A 138 5.48 -23.63 3.11
N GLN A 139 6.53 -23.72 3.95
CA GLN A 139 6.82 -24.90 4.75
C GLN A 139 5.72 -25.16 5.79
N GLU A 140 5.25 -24.12 6.48
CA GLU A 140 4.19 -24.22 7.48
C GLU A 140 2.86 -24.67 6.85
N VAL A 141 2.44 -24.05 5.74
CA VAL A 141 1.22 -24.47 5.01
C VAL A 141 1.36 -25.90 4.46
N MET A 142 2.57 -26.32 4.10
CA MET A 142 2.82 -27.69 3.63
C MET A 142 2.59 -28.75 4.74
N GLN A 143 2.64 -28.38 6.02
CA GLN A 143 2.37 -29.30 7.13
C GLN A 143 0.89 -29.71 7.19
N ASP A 144 -0.04 -28.84 6.79
CA ASP A 144 -1.48 -29.15 6.72
C ASP A 144 -1.80 -30.33 5.78
N TYR A 145 -0.88 -30.64 4.87
CA TYR A 145 -1.03 -31.70 3.88
C TYR A 145 -0.05 -32.86 4.14
N ALA A 146 0.42 -33.04 5.38
CA ALA A 146 1.42 -34.05 5.74
C ALA A 146 1.04 -35.49 5.33
N GLU A 147 -0.25 -35.81 5.33
CA GLU A 147 -0.78 -37.13 4.96
C GLU A 147 -0.78 -37.40 3.45
N GLU A 148 -0.70 -36.35 2.61
CA GLU A 148 -0.65 -36.50 1.16
C GLU A 148 0.73 -37.01 0.71
N LYS A 149 0.75 -38.27 0.26
CA LYS A 149 1.96 -38.98 -0.14
C LYS A 149 2.51 -38.47 -1.47
N SER A 150 1.65 -37.99 -2.37
CA SER A 150 2.08 -37.46 -3.67
C SER A 150 2.63 -36.06 -3.51
N LYS A 151 3.95 -35.90 -3.74
CA LYS A 151 4.60 -34.57 -3.74
C LYS A 151 3.91 -33.57 -4.65
N TYR A 152 3.43 -34.03 -5.81
CA TYR A 152 2.69 -33.18 -6.76
C TYR A 152 1.36 -32.71 -6.18
N LYS A 153 0.54 -33.62 -5.63
CA LYS A 153 -0.74 -33.24 -5.02
C LYS A 153 -0.53 -32.33 -3.81
N LYS A 154 0.49 -32.59 -3.01
CA LYS A 154 0.87 -31.75 -1.87
C LYS A 154 1.22 -30.32 -2.32
N PHE A 155 2.05 -30.20 -3.36
CA PHE A 155 2.38 -28.90 -3.95
C PHE A 155 1.14 -28.16 -4.48
N GLN A 156 0.25 -28.85 -5.17
CA GLN A 156 -1.00 -28.27 -5.67
C GLN A 156 -1.92 -27.83 -4.53
N ALA A 157 -2.00 -28.61 -3.44
CA ALA A 157 -2.79 -28.25 -2.27
C ALA A 157 -2.29 -26.95 -1.62
N VAL A 158 -0.97 -26.82 -1.44
CA VAL A 158 -0.36 -25.56 -0.96
C VAL A 158 -0.65 -24.40 -1.92
N LYS A 159 -0.53 -24.63 -3.23
CA LYS A 159 -0.82 -23.60 -4.25
C LYS A 159 -2.29 -23.16 -4.27
N ASN A 160 -3.21 -23.99 -3.78
CA ASN A 160 -4.63 -23.67 -3.65
C ASN A 160 -5.02 -23.20 -2.24
N ASN A 161 -4.08 -23.11 -1.31
CA ASN A 161 -4.35 -22.65 0.05
C ASN A 161 -4.57 -21.13 0.07
N LYS A 162 -5.69 -20.68 0.65
CA LYS A 162 -6.05 -19.25 0.68
C LYS A 162 -5.08 -18.37 1.47
N TYR A 163 -4.47 -18.87 2.56
CA TYR A 163 -3.51 -18.11 3.36
C TYR A 163 -2.14 -18.02 2.67
N PHE A 164 -1.74 -19.08 1.97
CA PHE A 164 -0.54 -19.03 1.11
C PHE A 164 -0.69 -18.01 -0.02
N ASN A 165 -1.92 -17.85 -0.53
CA ASN A 165 -2.27 -16.87 -1.56
C ASN A 165 -2.78 -15.54 -0.97
N ALA A 166 -2.54 -15.25 0.31
CA ALA A 166 -2.92 -13.96 0.88
C ALA A 166 -2.26 -12.79 0.12
N LEU A 167 -3.02 -11.71 -0.07
CA LEU A 167 -2.53 -10.47 -0.64
C LEU A 167 -1.51 -9.84 0.30
N GLN A 168 -0.34 -9.53 -0.26
CA GLN A 168 0.69 -8.77 0.42
C GLN A 168 0.36 -7.30 0.21
N VAL A 169 0.20 -6.56 1.30
CA VAL A 169 -0.37 -5.22 1.26
C VAL A 169 0.39 -4.22 2.12
N LYS A 170 0.31 -2.96 1.73
CA LYS A 170 0.76 -1.80 2.50
C LYS A 170 -0.31 -0.72 2.43
N PHE A 171 -0.40 0.15 3.42
CA PHE A 171 -1.27 1.33 3.31
C PHE A 171 -0.87 2.20 2.11
N SER A 172 -1.87 2.76 1.43
CA SER A 172 -1.66 3.53 0.20
C SER A 172 -1.82 5.05 0.38
N TYR A 173 -2.06 5.56 1.58
CA TYR A 173 -2.15 7.02 1.82
C TYR A 173 -0.82 7.72 1.52
N ALA A 174 0.28 7.08 1.87
CA ALA A 174 1.63 7.49 1.54
C ALA A 174 2.40 6.36 0.84
N ILE A 175 3.00 6.69 -0.30
CA ILE A 175 3.70 5.74 -1.15
C ILE A 175 5.07 6.28 -1.56
N THR A 176 5.96 5.38 -1.94
CA THR A 176 7.25 5.80 -2.49
C THR A 176 7.08 6.31 -3.92
N CYS A 177 7.94 7.26 -4.32
CA CYS A 177 7.88 7.79 -5.69
C CYS A 177 7.94 6.71 -6.77
N HIS A 178 8.76 5.66 -6.59
CA HIS A 178 8.81 4.52 -7.52
C HIS A 178 7.44 3.82 -7.68
N LYS A 179 6.67 3.72 -6.59
CA LYS A 179 5.32 3.13 -6.59
C LYS A 179 4.24 4.10 -7.09
N SER A 180 4.55 5.39 -7.18
CA SER A 180 3.66 6.40 -7.76
C SER A 180 3.76 6.52 -9.29
N GLN A 181 4.77 5.88 -9.91
CA GLN A 181 4.98 5.97 -11.36
C GLN A 181 3.76 5.41 -12.11
N GLY A 182 3.24 6.20 -13.05
CA GLY A 182 2.02 5.86 -13.80
C GLY A 182 0.72 6.31 -13.13
N GLY A 183 0.70 6.47 -11.80
CA GLY A 183 -0.44 7.05 -11.08
C GLY A 183 -0.49 8.57 -11.19
N GLN A 184 -1.68 9.16 -11.06
CA GLN A 184 -1.88 10.59 -10.91
C GLN A 184 -3.07 10.85 -9.99
N TRP A 185 -2.95 11.85 -9.12
CA TRP A 185 -3.94 12.22 -8.13
C TRP A 185 -4.31 13.69 -8.27
N ASN A 186 -5.54 14.05 -7.94
CA ASN A 186 -5.97 15.45 -7.90
C ASN A 186 -5.03 16.29 -7.02
N THR A 187 -4.79 15.81 -5.79
CA THR A 187 -3.92 16.45 -4.81
C THR A 187 -2.75 15.55 -4.44
N VAL A 188 -1.52 16.10 -4.47
CA VAL A 188 -0.32 15.39 -4.03
C VAL A 188 0.45 16.19 -3.00
N PHE A 189 0.88 15.50 -1.95
CA PHE A 189 1.79 16.02 -0.94
C PHE A 189 3.17 15.40 -1.15
N VAL A 190 4.22 16.22 -1.26
CA VAL A 190 5.60 15.75 -1.39
C VAL A 190 6.38 16.19 -0.17
N GLU A 191 6.94 15.23 0.56
CA GLU A 191 7.88 15.51 1.66
C GLU A 191 9.27 15.82 1.10
N GLN A 192 9.90 16.89 1.59
CA GLN A 192 11.33 17.10 1.35
C GLN A 192 12.15 16.00 2.07
N PRO A 193 12.86 15.13 1.35
CA PRO A 193 13.68 14.12 1.98
C PRO A 193 14.94 14.72 2.61
N TYR A 194 15.55 13.99 3.54
CA TYR A 194 16.89 14.31 4.02
C TYR A 194 17.91 14.12 2.89
N LEU A 195 18.72 15.15 2.64
CA LEU A 195 19.71 15.23 1.56
C LEU A 195 21.11 15.51 2.16
N PRO A 196 21.81 14.48 2.67
CA PRO A 196 23.12 14.68 3.30
C PRO A 196 24.18 15.23 2.35
N ASN A 197 24.06 14.89 1.06
CA ASN A 197 24.99 15.31 0.00
C ASN A 197 24.48 16.55 -0.78
N GLY A 198 23.41 17.20 -0.29
CA GLY A 198 22.74 18.29 -0.98
C GLY A 198 21.87 17.83 -2.15
N VAL A 199 21.44 18.80 -2.97
CA VAL A 199 20.63 18.59 -4.17
C VAL A 199 21.52 18.05 -5.30
N ASP A 200 21.22 16.84 -5.77
CA ASP A 200 21.88 16.23 -6.92
C ASP A 200 20.89 15.96 -8.07
N LYS A 201 21.43 15.48 -9.20
CA LYS A 201 20.63 15.17 -10.40
C LYS A 201 19.61 14.05 -10.17
N GLU A 202 19.91 13.09 -9.30
CA GLU A 202 19.01 11.97 -9.01
C GLU A 202 17.81 12.44 -8.19
N TYR A 203 18.06 13.29 -7.19
CA TYR A 203 17.04 13.94 -6.41
C TYR A 203 16.15 14.84 -7.27
N LEU A 204 16.72 15.64 -8.19
CA LEU A 204 15.90 16.47 -9.09
C LEU A 204 14.99 15.63 -10.00
N ARG A 205 15.46 14.47 -10.49
CA ARG A 205 14.63 13.52 -11.25
C ARG A 205 13.52 12.94 -10.39
N TRP A 206 13.85 12.53 -9.17
CA TRP A 206 12.87 12.03 -8.19
C TRP A 206 11.80 13.09 -7.90
N LEU A 207 12.22 14.34 -7.65
CA LEU A 207 11.32 15.46 -7.35
C LEU A 207 10.41 15.76 -8.54
N TYR A 208 10.97 15.79 -9.75
CA TYR A 208 10.18 15.95 -10.98
C TYR A 208 9.10 14.86 -11.11
N THR A 209 9.47 13.59 -10.88
CA THR A 209 8.49 12.49 -10.91
C THR A 209 7.41 12.69 -9.85
N ALA A 210 7.78 13.02 -8.60
CA ALA A 210 6.84 13.24 -7.51
C ALA A 210 5.87 14.40 -7.80
N VAL A 211 6.39 15.55 -8.24
CA VAL A 211 5.62 16.75 -8.56
C VAL A 211 4.62 16.50 -9.70
N THR A 212 5.04 15.81 -10.76
CA THR A 212 4.18 15.53 -11.93
C THR A 212 3.08 14.50 -11.66
N ARG A 213 2.99 13.94 -10.45
CA ARG A 213 1.85 13.11 -10.05
C ARG A 213 0.62 13.94 -9.70
N ALA A 214 0.78 15.23 -9.36
CA ALA A 214 -0.33 16.14 -9.09
C ALA A 214 -1.04 16.54 -10.39
N LYS A 215 -2.37 16.38 -10.44
CA LYS A 215 -3.20 16.88 -11.55
C LYS A 215 -3.58 18.34 -11.36
N LYS A 216 -3.91 18.74 -10.12
CA LYS A 216 -4.40 20.09 -9.80
C LYS A 216 -3.61 20.77 -8.68
N GLN A 217 -3.46 20.09 -7.54
CA GLN A 217 -2.91 20.69 -6.34
C GLN A 217 -1.66 19.95 -5.86
N LEU A 218 -0.61 20.71 -5.52
CA LEU A 218 0.64 20.19 -4.98
C LEU A 218 0.97 20.90 -3.68
N TYR A 219 1.26 20.12 -2.64
CA TYR A 219 1.78 20.62 -1.37
C TYR A 219 3.22 20.17 -1.17
N LEU A 220 4.12 21.12 -0.94
CA LEU A 220 5.53 20.87 -0.66
C LEU A 220 5.77 20.94 0.85
N VAL A 221 5.91 19.77 1.48
CA VAL A 221 6.00 19.61 2.94
C VAL A 221 7.46 19.62 3.39
N GLY A 222 7.79 20.53 4.31
CA GLY A 222 9.13 20.64 4.89
C GLY A 222 10.19 21.26 3.96
N PHE A 223 9.82 21.74 2.78
CA PHE A 223 10.73 22.45 1.87
C PHE A 223 11.14 23.80 2.45
N LYS A 224 12.45 24.07 2.41
CA LYS A 224 13.05 25.36 2.82
C LYS A 224 12.75 26.48 1.83
N SER A 225 12.84 27.74 2.29
CA SER A 225 12.55 28.94 1.49
C SER A 225 13.42 29.06 0.23
N ASP A 226 14.67 28.59 0.29
CA ASP A 226 15.62 28.57 -0.83
C ASP A 226 15.19 27.68 -2.02
N PHE A 227 14.17 26.84 -1.85
CA PHE A 227 13.53 26.11 -2.96
C PHE A 227 12.54 26.96 -3.77
N PHE A 228 12.23 28.19 -3.33
CA PHE A 228 11.23 29.05 -3.94
C PHE A 228 11.86 30.35 -4.47
N VAL A 229 11.45 30.78 -5.66
CA VAL A 229 11.89 32.06 -6.24
C VAL A 229 11.36 33.19 -5.35
N GLY A 230 12.29 33.99 -4.79
CA GLY A 230 11.96 35.06 -3.84
C GLY A 230 11.98 34.67 -2.37
N GLY A 231 12.44 33.45 -2.03
CA GLY A 231 12.67 33.02 -0.66
C GLY A 231 14.03 33.46 -0.13
N GLU A 232 14.19 34.74 0.19
CA GLU A 232 15.22 35.24 1.12
C GLU A 232 14.58 35.55 2.48
#